data_AF-A0A359E915-F1
#
_entry.id   AF-A0A359E915-F1
#
_cell.length_a   1.000
_cell.length_b   1.000
_cell.length_c   1.000
_cell.angle_alpha   90.00
_cell.angle_beta   90.00
_cell.angle_gamma   90.00
#
_symmetry.space_group_name_H-M   'P 1'
#
loop_
_entity.id
_entity.type
_entity.pdbx_description
1 polymer ?
#
loop_
_entity_poly.entity_id
_entity_poly.type
_entity_poly.pdbx_seq_one_letter_code
_entity_poly.pdbx_strand_id
1 'polypeptide(L)'
;NMEHKWDEAYGYLFGLSSDPSDPLATLGEDDFLNKYLGRVEGDEDFAGIAEEIFDAFKLGRAAIVAGEYDVRDEQAQIIREKLSIVIAVRAVYYLQSAKNVLGQATPDYGAAFHDLSEAYGFIFSLQFTRVPNSSSPYLTKTDVDGFLSQLEAGNGLWDVTPETLDNITNDIASKFDFTIEEAAN
;
A
#
# COMPACT_ATOMS: atom_id res chain seq x y z
N ASN A 1 -21.36 -11.18 -13.43
CA ASN A 1 -20.41 -11.78 -14.40
C ASN A 1 -19.03 -11.17 -14.15
N MET A 2 -17.99 -11.53 -14.92
CA MET A 2 -16.62 -11.06 -14.70
C MET A 2 -16.48 -9.55 -14.83
N GLU A 3 -17.20 -8.96 -15.79
CA GLU A 3 -17.28 -7.52 -16.02
C GLU A 3 -17.66 -6.78 -14.75
N HIS A 4 -18.77 -7.18 -14.11
CA HIS A 4 -19.22 -6.53 -12.87
C HIS A 4 -18.18 -6.59 -11.75
N LYS A 5 -17.47 -7.72 -11.59
CA LYS A 5 -16.44 -7.86 -10.55
C LYS A 5 -15.17 -7.06 -10.85
N TRP A 6 -14.84 -6.93 -12.13
CA TRP A 6 -13.75 -6.08 -12.57
C TRP A 6 -14.07 -4.59 -12.36
N ASP A 7 -15.28 -4.18 -12.75
CA ASP A 7 -15.78 -2.81 -12.59
C ASP A 7 -15.94 -2.43 -11.11
N GLU A 8 -16.34 -3.38 -10.26
CA GLU A 8 -16.39 -3.19 -8.79
C GLU A 8 -14.99 -2.98 -8.19
N ALA A 9 -13.99 -3.77 -8.61
CA ALA A 9 -12.62 -3.60 -8.15
C ALA A 9 -12.02 -2.26 -8.58
N TYR A 10 -12.26 -1.84 -9.83
CA TYR A 10 -11.93 -0.50 -10.31
C TYR A 10 -12.61 0.58 -9.47
N GLY A 11 -13.90 0.39 -9.17
CA GLY A 11 -14.71 1.33 -8.39
C GLY A 11 -14.20 1.55 -6.97
N TYR A 12 -13.62 0.54 -6.32
CA TYR A 12 -13.01 0.72 -4.99
C TYR A 12 -11.79 1.64 -4.98
N LEU A 13 -11.16 1.86 -6.14
CA LEU A 13 -9.96 2.68 -6.25
C LEU A 13 -10.21 4.02 -6.95
N PHE A 14 -11.07 4.04 -7.98
CA PHE A 14 -11.29 5.22 -8.81
C PHE A 14 -12.77 5.67 -8.84
N GLY A 15 -13.68 4.95 -8.19
CA GLY A 15 -15.12 5.17 -8.32
C GLY A 15 -15.65 6.46 -7.69
N LEU A 16 -14.88 7.09 -6.81
CA LEU A 16 -15.21 8.36 -6.15
C LEU A 16 -14.43 9.55 -6.73
N SER A 17 -13.68 9.35 -7.81
CA SER A 17 -12.97 10.44 -8.49
C SER A 17 -13.94 11.56 -8.89
N SER A 18 -13.50 12.80 -8.67
CA SER A 18 -14.24 14.02 -9.01
C SER A 18 -14.27 14.29 -10.52
N ASP A 19 -13.33 13.71 -11.29
CA ASP A 19 -13.35 13.63 -12.75
C ASP A 19 -13.41 12.17 -13.23
N PRO A 20 -14.61 11.59 -13.36
CA PRO A 20 -14.76 10.21 -13.82
C PRO A 20 -14.24 9.94 -15.24
N SER A 21 -14.01 10.98 -16.05
CA SER A 21 -13.50 10.85 -17.41
C SER A 21 -11.98 10.77 -17.45
N ASP A 22 -11.31 11.35 -16.45
CA ASP A 22 -9.87 11.28 -16.23
C ASP A 22 -9.58 11.16 -14.72
N PRO A 23 -9.71 9.95 -14.14
CA PRO A 23 -9.57 9.78 -12.70
C PRO A 23 -8.14 9.96 -12.19
N LEU A 24 -7.14 9.94 -13.08
CA LEU A 24 -5.76 10.22 -12.72
C LEU A 24 -5.51 11.73 -12.52
N ALA A 25 -6.25 12.59 -13.23
CA ALA A 25 -6.15 14.05 -13.04
C ALA A 25 -6.57 14.52 -11.64
N THR A 26 -7.38 13.72 -10.95
CA THR A 26 -7.91 14.00 -9.59
C THR A 26 -7.45 12.94 -8.59
N LEU A 27 -6.36 12.23 -8.91
CA LEU A 27 -5.80 11.19 -8.07
C LEU A 27 -5.41 11.76 -6.71
N GLY A 28 -5.88 11.09 -5.66
CA GLY A 28 -5.60 11.42 -4.28
C GLY A 28 -6.53 12.47 -3.66
N GLU A 29 -7.50 13.01 -4.42
CA GLU A 29 -8.54 13.90 -3.89
C GLU A 29 -9.61 13.16 -3.07
N ASP A 30 -9.81 11.87 -3.35
CA ASP A 30 -10.73 11.00 -2.60
C ASP A 30 -10.09 10.45 -1.31
N ASP A 31 -10.91 9.94 -0.40
CA ASP A 31 -10.52 9.18 0.77
C ASP A 31 -10.11 7.73 0.41
N PHE A 32 -9.74 6.93 1.42
CA PHE A 32 -9.36 5.51 1.26
C PHE A 32 -8.10 5.30 0.39
N LEU A 33 -8.04 4.21 -0.38
CA LEU A 33 -6.82 3.78 -1.09
C LEU A 33 -6.42 4.73 -2.22
N ASN A 34 -7.37 5.48 -2.78
CA ASN A 34 -7.10 6.49 -3.82
C ASN A 34 -6.11 7.56 -3.31
N LYS A 35 -6.37 8.10 -2.11
CA LYS A 35 -5.46 9.01 -1.39
C LYS A 35 -4.03 8.49 -1.34
N TYR A 36 -3.89 7.23 -0.97
CA TYR A 36 -2.57 6.62 -0.74
C TYR A 36 -1.88 6.25 -2.05
N LEU A 37 -2.63 5.86 -3.08
CA LEU A 37 -2.08 5.72 -4.43
C LEU A 37 -1.54 7.06 -4.93
N GLY A 38 -2.27 8.17 -4.75
CA GLY A 38 -1.78 9.51 -5.11
C GLY A 38 -0.54 9.94 -4.34
N ARG A 39 -0.41 9.54 -3.06
CA ARG A 39 0.80 9.80 -2.27
C ARG A 39 2.00 9.02 -2.76
N VAL A 40 1.83 7.75 -3.13
CA VAL A 40 2.92 6.93 -3.69
C VAL A 40 3.27 7.39 -5.10
N GLU A 41 2.29 7.78 -5.92
CA GLU A 41 2.55 8.39 -7.24
C GLU A 41 3.35 9.70 -7.14
N GLY A 42 3.16 10.47 -6.06
CA GLY A 42 3.90 11.70 -5.81
C GLY A 42 5.34 11.50 -5.33
N ASP A 43 5.74 10.27 -5.05
CA ASP A 43 7.12 9.88 -4.74
C ASP A 43 7.85 9.55 -6.04
N GLU A 44 8.96 10.24 -6.32
CA GLU A 44 9.69 10.11 -7.59
C GLU A 44 10.18 8.68 -7.85
N ASP A 45 10.43 7.91 -6.79
CA ASP A 45 10.88 6.51 -6.88
C ASP A 45 9.76 5.54 -7.31
N PHE A 46 8.50 5.97 -7.22
CA PHE A 46 7.32 5.18 -7.61
C PHE A 46 6.42 5.86 -8.64
N ALA A 47 6.87 6.97 -9.23
CA ALA A 47 6.12 7.70 -10.25
C ALA A 47 5.73 6.80 -11.43
N GLY A 48 4.49 6.92 -11.90
CA GLY A 48 3.89 6.08 -12.95
C GLY A 48 3.13 4.87 -12.42
N ILE A 49 3.21 4.52 -11.13
CA ILE A 49 2.49 3.39 -10.55
C ILE A 49 0.97 3.51 -10.74
N ALA A 50 0.42 4.72 -10.66
CA ALA A 50 -1.01 4.96 -10.83
C ALA A 50 -1.45 4.75 -12.29
N GLU A 51 -0.63 5.19 -13.25
CA GLU A 51 -0.87 4.98 -14.68
C GLU A 51 -0.85 3.48 -15.02
N GLU A 52 0.16 2.75 -14.53
CA GLU A 52 0.26 1.30 -14.73
C GLU A 52 -0.97 0.54 -14.18
N ILE A 53 -1.44 0.90 -12.97
CA ILE A 53 -2.65 0.30 -12.39
C ILE A 53 -3.88 0.64 -13.24
N PHE A 54 -4.05 1.91 -13.63
CA PHE A 54 -5.20 2.37 -14.39
C PHE A 54 -5.28 1.72 -15.77
N ASP A 55 -4.15 1.63 -16.48
CA ASP A 55 -4.09 0.99 -17.79
C ASP A 55 -4.29 -0.52 -17.71
N ALA A 56 -3.80 -1.18 -16.65
CA ALA A 56 -4.10 -2.58 -16.41
C ALA A 56 -5.60 -2.82 -16.19
N PHE A 57 -6.29 -1.95 -15.45
CA PHE A 57 -7.75 -2.02 -15.34
C PHE A 57 -8.45 -1.85 -16.69
N LYS A 58 -8.05 -0.87 -17.50
CA LYS A 58 -8.65 -0.62 -18.82
C LYS A 58 -8.44 -1.79 -19.77
N LEU A 59 -7.20 -2.25 -19.91
CA LEU A 59 -6.85 -3.35 -20.81
C LEU A 59 -7.51 -4.65 -20.36
N GLY A 60 -7.50 -4.95 -19.06
CA GLY A 60 -8.15 -6.15 -18.53
C GLY A 60 -9.67 -6.11 -18.73
N ARG A 61 -10.30 -4.93 -18.61
CA ARG A 61 -11.74 -4.77 -18.87
C ARG A 61 -12.09 -5.03 -20.34
N ALA A 62 -11.28 -4.52 -21.27
CA ALA A 62 -11.44 -4.76 -22.71
C ALA A 62 -11.24 -6.24 -23.05
N ALA A 63 -10.22 -6.88 -22.47
CA ALA A 63 -9.92 -8.29 -22.64
C ALA A 63 -11.10 -9.20 -22.18
N ILE A 64 -11.78 -8.85 -21.08
CA ILE A 64 -13.00 -9.58 -20.65
C ILE A 64 -14.08 -9.56 -21.72
N VAL A 65 -14.33 -8.40 -22.36
CA VAL A 65 -15.34 -8.29 -23.44
C VAL A 65 -14.94 -9.10 -24.65
N ALA A 66 -13.66 -9.06 -25.02
CA ALA A 66 -13.11 -9.76 -26.17
C ALA A 66 -12.99 -11.29 -25.94
N GLY A 67 -13.08 -11.76 -24.68
CA GLY A 67 -12.85 -13.15 -24.33
C GLY A 67 -11.36 -13.53 -24.22
N GLU A 68 -10.47 -12.54 -24.16
CA GLU A 68 -9.01 -12.70 -24.09
C GLU A 68 -8.56 -12.91 -22.64
N TYR A 69 -8.91 -14.06 -22.06
CA TYR A 69 -8.74 -14.26 -20.62
C TYR A 69 -7.28 -14.33 -20.15
N ASP A 70 -6.35 -14.75 -21.01
CA ASP A 70 -4.92 -14.72 -20.69
C ASP A 70 -4.42 -13.28 -20.49
N VAL A 71 -4.84 -12.34 -21.36
CA VAL A 71 -4.52 -10.91 -21.22
C VAL A 71 -5.15 -10.35 -19.94
N ARG A 72 -6.41 -10.68 -19.67
CA ARG A 72 -7.07 -10.28 -18.42
C ARG A 72 -6.31 -10.78 -17.19
N ASP A 73 -5.83 -12.01 -17.21
CA ASP A 73 -5.13 -12.60 -16.07
C ASP A 73 -3.76 -11.96 -15.85
N GLU A 74 -3.05 -11.58 -16.92
CA GLU A 74 -1.83 -10.78 -16.86
C GLU A 74 -2.10 -9.40 -16.22
N GLN A 75 -3.14 -8.68 -16.68
CA GLN A 75 -3.50 -7.38 -16.10
C GLN A 75 -3.90 -7.50 -14.63
N ALA A 76 -4.57 -8.58 -14.25
CA ALA A 76 -4.90 -8.83 -12.85
C ALA A 76 -3.65 -9.04 -11.98
N GLN A 77 -2.56 -9.59 -12.52
CA GLN A 77 -1.30 -9.71 -11.77
C GLN A 77 -0.63 -8.35 -11.59
N ILE A 78 -0.63 -7.50 -12.61
CA ILE A 78 -0.08 -6.13 -12.53
C ILE A 78 -0.80 -5.35 -11.43
N ILE A 79 -2.14 -5.36 -11.43
CA ILE A 79 -2.94 -4.67 -10.41
C ILE A 79 -2.62 -5.19 -9.00
N ARG A 80 -2.50 -6.51 -8.84
CA ARG A 80 -2.17 -7.14 -7.56
C ARG A 80 -0.80 -6.75 -7.04
N GLU A 81 0.20 -6.78 -7.92
CA GLU A 81 1.57 -6.39 -7.59
C GLU A 81 1.64 -4.94 -7.15
N LYS A 82 1.17 -4.03 -8.00
CA LYS A 82 1.32 -2.59 -7.82
C LYS A 82 0.52 -2.09 -6.62
N LEU A 83 -0.70 -2.57 -6.42
CA LEU A 83 -1.45 -2.26 -5.19
C LEU A 83 -0.80 -2.84 -3.93
N SER A 84 -0.14 -4.01 -4.02
CA SER A 84 0.62 -4.54 -2.88
C SER A 84 1.81 -3.66 -2.52
N ILE A 85 2.51 -3.12 -3.53
CA ILE A 85 3.60 -2.16 -3.36
C ILE A 85 3.08 -0.90 -2.65
N VAL A 86 1.94 -0.32 -3.08
CA VAL A 86 1.35 0.86 -2.41
C VAL A 86 1.16 0.62 -0.91
N ILE A 87 0.59 -0.54 -0.52
CA ILE A 87 0.38 -0.87 0.89
C ILE A 87 1.71 -0.98 1.64
N ALA A 88 2.72 -1.62 1.05
CA ALA A 88 4.02 -1.83 1.66
C ALA A 88 4.81 -0.53 1.80
N VAL A 89 4.84 0.31 0.77
CA VAL A 89 5.47 1.64 0.79
C VAL A 89 4.84 2.48 1.89
N ARG A 90 3.51 2.53 2.00
CA ARG A 90 2.86 3.31 3.06
C ARG A 90 3.13 2.74 4.46
N ALA A 91 3.21 1.42 4.63
CA ALA A 91 3.62 0.83 5.90
C ALA A 91 5.02 1.30 6.31
N VAL A 92 5.99 1.22 5.39
CA VAL A 92 7.38 1.65 5.62
C VAL A 92 7.47 3.14 5.90
N TYR A 93 6.84 3.97 5.07
CA TYR A 93 6.82 5.42 5.23
C TYR A 93 6.39 5.83 6.64
N TYR A 94 5.25 5.32 7.11
CA TYR A 94 4.71 5.74 8.41
C TYR A 94 5.54 5.22 9.59
N LEU A 95 6.13 4.03 9.49
CA LEU A 95 7.09 3.55 10.49
C LEU A 95 8.33 4.44 10.56
N GLN A 96 8.91 4.82 9.41
CA GLN A 96 10.10 5.66 9.35
C GLN A 96 9.79 7.12 9.74
N SER A 97 8.62 7.65 9.39
CA SER A 97 8.14 8.96 9.85
C SER A 97 8.02 8.99 11.39
N ALA A 98 7.34 8.00 11.97
CA ALA A 98 7.22 7.88 13.42
C ALA A 98 8.59 7.76 14.11
N LYS A 99 9.49 6.94 13.56
CA LYS A 99 10.87 6.80 14.05
C LYS A 99 11.60 8.13 14.07
N ASN A 100 11.52 8.90 12.99
CA ASN A 100 12.16 10.21 12.89
C ASN A 100 11.65 11.19 13.95
N VAL A 101 10.34 11.17 14.24
CA VAL A 101 9.73 12.01 15.29
C VAL A 101 10.15 11.55 16.69
N LEU A 102 10.12 10.24 16.97
CA LEU A 102 10.54 9.67 18.26
C LEU A 102 12.04 9.87 18.54
N GLY A 103 12.87 9.95 17.50
CA GLY A 103 14.31 10.19 17.61
C GLY A 103 14.70 11.63 17.94
N GLN A 104 13.75 12.58 17.99
CA GLN A 104 14.04 13.98 18.30
C GLN A 104 14.41 14.17 19.78
N ALA A 105 15.17 15.22 20.10
CA ALA A 105 15.56 15.54 21.47
C ALA A 105 14.35 15.80 22.40
N THR A 106 13.27 16.34 21.83
CA THR A 106 11.96 16.49 22.48
C THR A 106 10.90 15.95 21.53
N PRO A 107 10.53 14.66 21.61
CA PRO A 107 9.59 14.05 20.67
C PRO A 107 8.19 14.68 20.73
N ASP A 108 7.63 14.97 19.56
CA ASP A 108 6.19 15.23 19.41
C ASP A 108 5.44 13.89 19.38
N TYR A 109 5.05 13.42 20.56
CA TYR A 109 4.30 12.17 20.69
C TYR A 109 2.95 12.20 19.97
N GLY A 110 2.34 13.37 19.76
CA GLY A 110 1.09 13.48 19.03
C GLY A 110 1.27 13.12 17.55
N ALA A 111 2.30 13.68 16.92
CA ALA A 111 2.68 13.34 15.55
C ALA A 111 3.16 11.88 15.44
N ALA A 112 4.00 11.42 16.38
CA ALA A 112 4.46 10.02 16.37
C ALA A 112 3.31 9.02 16.49
N PHE A 113 2.33 9.25 17.36
CA PHE A 113 1.18 8.35 17.51
C PHE A 113 0.21 8.41 16.34
N HIS A 114 0.07 9.57 15.69
CA HIS A 114 -0.65 9.66 14.42
C HIS A 114 -0.02 8.71 13.39
N ASP A 115 1.30 8.81 13.18
CA ASP A 115 1.99 8.01 12.18
C ASP A 115 2.04 6.52 12.56
N LEU A 116 2.24 6.19 13.83
CA LEU A 116 2.16 4.81 14.30
C LEU A 116 0.77 4.19 14.12
N SER A 117 -0.29 4.98 14.27
CA SER A 117 -1.67 4.50 14.05
C SER A 117 -1.94 4.23 12.58
N GLU A 118 -1.43 5.07 11.69
CA GLU A 118 -1.47 4.83 10.24
C GLU A 118 -0.66 3.59 9.86
N ALA A 119 0.59 3.47 10.36
CA ALA A 119 1.45 2.32 10.15
C ALA A 119 0.78 1.01 10.59
N TYR A 120 0.10 1.00 11.74
CA TYR A 120 -0.64 -0.15 12.24
C TYR A 120 -1.68 -0.63 11.21
N GLY A 121 -2.47 0.28 10.63
CA GLY A 121 -3.48 -0.05 9.62
C GLY A 121 -2.87 -0.63 8.33
N PHE A 122 -1.75 -0.06 7.88
CA PHE A 122 -1.05 -0.58 6.70
C PHE A 122 -0.40 -1.93 6.97
N ILE A 123 0.23 -2.13 8.13
CA ILE A 123 0.77 -3.42 8.55
C ILE A 123 -0.33 -4.48 8.57
N PHE A 124 -1.48 -4.17 9.17
CA PHE A 124 -2.62 -5.08 9.17
C PHE A 124 -3.05 -5.45 7.74
N SER A 125 -2.99 -4.50 6.81
CA SER A 125 -3.37 -4.69 5.41
C SER A 125 -2.41 -5.59 4.63
N LEU A 126 -1.15 -5.74 5.07
CA LEU A 126 -0.12 -6.53 4.36
C LEU A 126 -0.53 -8.00 4.16
N GLN A 127 -1.33 -8.58 5.06
CA GLN A 127 -1.82 -9.96 4.92
C GLN A 127 -2.79 -10.17 3.76
N PHE A 128 -3.31 -9.08 3.18
CA PHE A 128 -4.22 -9.09 2.04
C PHE A 128 -3.54 -8.68 0.72
N THR A 129 -2.23 -8.40 0.77
CA THR A 129 -1.41 -8.26 -0.44
C THR A 129 -1.41 -9.55 -1.24
N ARG A 130 -0.91 -9.50 -2.48
CA ARG A 130 -0.98 -10.65 -3.37
C ARG A 130 0.27 -10.74 -4.24
N VAL A 131 1.06 -11.77 -4.01
CA VAL A 131 2.19 -12.10 -4.89
C VAL A 131 1.65 -12.46 -6.28
N PRO A 132 2.19 -11.89 -7.36
CA PRO A 132 1.80 -12.23 -8.73
C PRO A 132 1.84 -13.73 -8.99
N ASN A 133 0.84 -14.24 -9.71
CA ASN A 133 0.69 -15.66 -10.05
C ASN A 133 0.58 -16.61 -8.85
N SER A 134 0.29 -16.08 -7.66
CA SER A 134 0.16 -16.86 -6.43
C SER A 134 -1.17 -16.61 -5.73
N SER A 135 -1.53 -17.52 -4.83
CA SER A 135 -2.59 -17.29 -3.85
C SER A 135 -2.12 -16.72 -2.52
N SER A 136 -0.83 -16.51 -2.36
CA SER A 136 -0.22 -16.08 -1.11
C SER A 136 -0.04 -14.55 -1.05
N PRO A 137 -0.14 -13.95 0.14
CA PRO A 137 0.34 -12.61 0.37
C PRO A 137 1.87 -12.55 0.41
N TYR A 138 2.44 -11.35 0.34
CA TYR A 138 3.87 -11.13 0.55
C TYR A 138 4.29 -11.42 2.00
N LEU A 139 3.39 -11.11 2.93
CA LEU A 139 3.53 -11.34 4.37
C LEU A 139 2.31 -12.11 4.85
N THR A 140 2.55 -13.20 5.57
CA THR A 140 1.47 -14.02 6.11
C THR A 140 0.79 -13.33 7.28
N LYS A 141 -0.39 -13.83 7.67
CA LYS A 141 -1.05 -13.38 8.90
C LYS A 141 -0.14 -13.51 10.13
N THR A 142 0.66 -14.57 10.21
CA THR A 142 1.60 -14.77 11.32
C THR A 142 2.67 -13.68 11.35
N ASP A 143 3.21 -13.28 10.19
CA ASP A 143 4.19 -12.20 10.10
C ASP A 143 3.58 -10.87 10.56
N VAL A 144 2.38 -10.55 10.04
CA VAL A 144 1.63 -9.35 10.41
C VAL A 144 1.30 -9.31 11.91
N ASP A 145 0.77 -10.40 12.46
CA ASP A 145 0.48 -10.50 13.90
C ASP A 145 1.76 -10.33 14.74
N GLY A 146 2.90 -10.81 14.23
CA GLY A 146 4.22 -10.62 14.84
C GLY A 146 4.66 -9.16 14.86
N PHE A 147 4.45 -8.41 13.78
CA PHE A 147 4.73 -6.97 13.72
C PHE A 147 3.82 -6.18 14.65
N LEU A 148 2.51 -6.45 14.63
CA LEU A 148 1.54 -5.78 15.50
C LEU A 148 1.82 -6.07 16.98
N SER A 149 2.21 -7.31 17.32
CA SER A 149 2.60 -7.67 18.69
C SER A 149 3.83 -6.89 19.18
N GLN A 150 4.77 -6.55 18.29
CA GLN A 150 5.92 -5.71 18.62
C GLN A 150 5.48 -4.26 18.91
N LEU A 151 4.52 -3.72 18.16
CA LEU A 151 3.96 -2.38 18.41
C LEU A 151 3.09 -2.32 19.67
N GLU A 152 2.48 -3.44 20.06
CA GLU A 152 1.59 -3.54 21.22
C GLU A 152 2.30 -3.99 22.52
N ALA A 153 3.59 -4.30 22.44
CA ALA A 153 4.35 -4.77 23.60
C ALA A 153 4.37 -3.73 24.74
N GLY A 154 4.35 -4.21 25.99
CA GLY A 154 4.41 -3.34 27.17
C GLY A 154 3.18 -2.43 27.28
N ASN A 155 3.41 -1.12 27.33
CA ASN A 155 2.37 -0.09 27.33
C ASN A 155 1.93 0.32 25.90
N GLY A 156 2.06 -0.60 24.94
CA GLY A 156 1.69 -0.40 23.55
C GLY A 156 2.57 0.63 22.85
N LEU A 157 1.96 1.49 22.04
CA LEU A 157 2.68 2.49 21.25
C LEU A 157 3.59 3.42 22.07
N TRP A 158 3.34 3.57 23.38
CA TRP A 158 4.19 4.36 24.28
C TRP A 158 5.59 3.78 24.48
N ASP A 159 5.74 2.46 24.37
CA ASP A 159 7.00 1.76 24.62
C ASP A 159 7.72 1.42 23.31
N VAL A 160 7.16 1.77 22.15
CA VAL A 160 7.76 1.54 20.84
C VAL A 160 9.03 2.36 20.69
N THR A 161 10.09 1.71 20.19
CA THR A 161 11.41 2.33 20.01
C THR A 161 11.77 2.46 18.53
N PRO A 162 12.68 3.39 18.17
CA PRO A 162 13.26 3.45 16.83
C PRO A 162 13.80 2.11 16.31
N GLU A 163 14.41 1.30 17.18
CA GLU A 163 14.93 -0.02 16.82
C GLU A 163 13.80 -1.00 16.47
N THR A 164 12.70 -0.99 17.22
CA THR A 164 11.49 -1.77 16.89
C THR A 164 10.97 -1.42 15.50
N LEU A 165 10.89 -0.13 15.19
CA LEU A 165 10.39 0.38 13.91
C LEU A 165 11.31 -0.03 12.76
N ASP A 166 12.63 0.08 12.95
CA ASP A 166 13.60 -0.37 11.95
C ASP A 166 13.54 -1.86 11.68
N ASN A 167 13.38 -2.69 12.70
CA ASN A 167 13.26 -4.13 12.51
C ASN A 167 12.02 -4.48 11.68
N ILE A 168 10.86 -3.90 12.00
CA ILE A 168 9.63 -4.11 11.23
C ILE A 168 9.78 -3.59 9.80
N THR A 169 10.34 -2.39 9.62
CA THR A 169 10.58 -1.81 8.29
C THR A 169 11.48 -2.70 7.44
N ASN A 170 12.60 -3.19 7.99
CA ASN A 170 13.52 -4.10 7.30
C ASN A 170 12.82 -5.40 6.89
N ASP A 171 12.03 -6.00 7.79
CA ASP A 171 11.30 -7.23 7.50
C ASP A 171 10.28 -7.03 6.37
N ILE A 172 9.56 -5.90 6.35
CA ILE A 172 8.62 -5.57 5.27
C ILE A 172 9.37 -5.35 3.96
N ALA A 173 10.34 -4.45 3.93
CA ALA A 173 11.08 -4.10 2.72
C ALA A 173 11.78 -5.32 2.09
N SER A 174 12.24 -6.28 2.90
CA SER A 174 12.85 -7.53 2.42
C SER A 174 11.95 -8.40 1.53
N LYS A 175 10.63 -8.13 1.50
CA LYS A 175 9.65 -8.86 0.67
C LYS A 175 9.34 -8.17 -0.66
N PHE A 176 9.78 -6.92 -0.85
CA PHE A 176 9.45 -6.11 -2.01
C PHE A 176 10.71 -5.66 -2.74
N ASP A 177 10.55 -5.24 -3.99
CA ASP A 177 11.63 -4.73 -4.83
C ASP A 177 11.72 -3.20 -4.70
N PHE A 178 11.97 -2.73 -3.48
CA PHE A 178 12.28 -1.34 -3.15
C PHE A 178 13.18 -1.28 -1.91
N THR A 179 13.85 -0.16 -1.72
CA THR A 179 14.65 0.19 -0.54
C THR A 179 13.82 0.96 0.48
N ILE A 180 14.32 0.99 1.72
CA ILE A 180 13.66 1.75 2.78
C ILE A 180 13.72 3.25 2.47
N GLU A 181 14.83 3.70 1.91
CA GLU A 181 15.03 5.08 1.49
C GLU A 181 13.99 5.49 0.44
N GLU A 182 13.80 4.70 -0.62
CA GLU A 182 12.77 4.95 -1.63
C GLU A 182 11.39 5.02 -0.98
N ALA A 183 11.04 4.07 -0.11
CA ALA A 183 9.72 4.03 0.51
C ALA A 183 9.48 5.05 1.65
N ALA A 184 10.48 5.83 2.05
CA ALA A 184 10.40 6.76 3.20
C ALA A 184 10.48 8.25 2.83
N ASN A 185 10.41 8.58 1.53
CA ASN A 185 10.45 9.95 1.01
C ASN A 185 9.19 10.77 1.30
#